data_AF-A0A1M7J3I0-F1
#
_entry.id   AF-A0A1M7J3I0-F1
#
_cell.length_a   1.000
_cell.length_b   1.000
_cell.length_c   1.000
_cell.angle_alpha   90.00
_cell.angle_beta   90.00
_cell.angle_gamma   90.00
#
_symmetry.space_group_name_H-M   'P 1'
#
loop_
_entity.id
_entity.type
_entity.pdbx_description
1 polymer ?
#
loop_
_entity_poly.entity_id
_entity_poly.type
_entity_poly.pdbx_seq_one_letter_code
_entity_poly.pdbx_strand_id
1 'polypeptide(L)' 'MADQPRRPRTLNDARSEAEAAFKRTTTKVVEAPAKPTALPGVKELVSLRIDQDVLEFFQEGGSGWQDRINEALRKAAGK' A
#
# COMPACT_ATOMS: atom_id res chain seq x y z
N MET A 1 26.23 -39.98 -36.74
CA MET A 1 25.54 -38.76 -37.24
C MET A 1 25.43 -37.78 -36.08
N ALA A 2 25.96 -36.56 -36.22
CA ALA A 2 26.06 -35.57 -35.14
C ALA A 2 24.73 -34.86 -34.85
N ASP A 3 24.36 -34.78 -33.58
CA ASP A 3 23.25 -33.95 -33.06
C ASP A 3 23.67 -32.47 -33.14
N GLN A 4 23.01 -31.69 -34.00
CA GLN A 4 23.26 -30.25 -34.15
C GLN A 4 22.18 -29.46 -33.41
N PRO A 5 22.53 -28.61 -32.43
CA PRO A 5 21.56 -27.72 -31.80
C PRO A 5 21.06 -26.69 -32.82
N ARG A 6 19.74 -26.56 -32.94
CA ARG A 6 19.08 -25.69 -33.90
C ARG A 6 19.44 -24.22 -33.61
N ARG A 7 20.16 -23.57 -34.54
CA ARG A 7 20.41 -22.12 -34.53
C ARG A 7 19.07 -21.36 -34.65
N PRO A 8 18.79 -20.37 -33.79
CA PRO A 8 17.64 -19.47 -33.96
C PRO A 8 17.83 -18.66 -35.24
N ARG A 9 16.83 -18.67 -36.12
CA ARG A 9 16.98 -18.21 -37.51
C ARG A 9 16.76 -16.72 -37.74
N THR A 10 16.34 -15.91 -36.76
CA THR A 10 16.24 -14.45 -36.93
C THR A 10 16.37 -13.72 -35.59
N LEU A 11 16.91 -12.49 -35.64
CA LEU A 11 17.03 -11.54 -34.51
C LEU A 11 15.67 -11.18 -33.86
N ASN A 12 14.57 -11.47 -34.55
CA ASN A 12 13.22 -11.11 -34.15
C ASN A 12 12.62 -12.07 -33.10
N ASP A 13 13.08 -13.32 -33.06
CA ASP A 13 12.64 -14.34 -32.09
C ASP A 13 13.23 -14.06 -30.70
N ALA A 14 14.52 -13.72 -30.64
CA ALA A 14 15.22 -13.42 -29.39
C ALA A 14 14.64 -12.18 -28.67
N ARG A 15 14.15 -11.19 -29.43
CA ARG A 15 13.50 -10.00 -28.84
C ARG A 15 12.13 -10.34 -28.26
N SER A 16 11.37 -11.20 -28.95
CA SER A 16 10.04 -11.64 -28.53
C SER A 16 10.08 -12.51 -27.28
N GLU A 17 11.09 -13.40 -27.17
CA GLU A 17 11.33 -14.20 -25.97
C GLU A 17 11.78 -13.33 -24.78
N ALA A 18 12.62 -12.30 -25.03
CA ALA A 18 13.04 -11.36 -24.01
C ALA A 18 11.88 -10.46 -23.50
N GLU A 19 10.99 -10.02 -24.39
CA GLU A 19 9.78 -9.28 -23.99
C GLU A 19 8.77 -10.14 -23.24
N ALA A 20 8.65 -11.42 -23.57
CA ALA A 20 7.81 -12.37 -22.85
C ALA A 20 8.35 -12.66 -21.43
N ALA A 21 9.66 -12.76 -21.28
CA ALA A 21 10.31 -12.91 -19.97
C ALA A 21 10.16 -11.62 -19.11
N PHE A 22 10.29 -10.44 -19.72
CA PHE A 22 10.14 -9.16 -19.01
C PHE A 22 8.69 -8.91 -18.56
N LYS A 23 7.69 -9.26 -19.37
CA LYS A 23 6.26 -9.14 -19.01
C LYS A 23 5.84 -10.08 -17.89
N ARG A 24 6.44 -11.27 -17.80
CA ARG A 24 6.19 -12.22 -16.70
C ARG A 24 6.81 -11.74 -15.38
N THR A 25 7.98 -11.10 -15.43
CA THR A 25 8.63 -10.52 -14.25
C THR A 25 7.95 -9.23 -13.76
N THR A 26 7.36 -8.43 -14.66
CA THR A 26 6.69 -7.17 -14.31
C THR A 26 5.18 -7.29 -14.03
N THR A 27 4.62 -8.50 -14.06
CA THR A 27 3.27 -8.73 -13.54
C THR A 27 3.40 -9.08 -12.07
N LYS A 28 3.67 -8.07 -11.25
CA LYS A 28 3.34 -8.15 -9.83
C LYS A 28 1.82 -8.26 -9.77
N VAL A 29 1.31 -9.47 -9.54
CA VAL A 29 -0.07 -9.71 -9.11
C VAL A 29 -0.35 -8.66 -8.04
N VAL A 30 -1.24 -7.73 -8.36
CA VAL A 30 -1.78 -6.80 -7.38
C VAL A 30 -2.65 -7.68 -6.48
N GLU A 31 -1.99 -8.29 -5.51
CA GLU A 31 -2.63 -8.86 -4.35
C GLU A 31 -3.43 -7.69 -3.76
N ALA A 32 -4.76 -7.78 -3.88
CA ALA A 32 -5.67 -6.84 -3.26
C ALA A 32 -5.18 -6.62 -1.83
N PRO A 33 -5.01 -5.37 -1.37
CA PRO A 33 -4.45 -5.12 -0.04
C PRO A 33 -5.26 -5.95 0.95
N ALA A 34 -4.58 -6.87 1.64
CA ALA A 34 -5.19 -7.72 2.62
C ALA A 34 -6.05 -6.83 3.51
N LYS A 35 -7.36 -7.12 3.58
CA LYS A 35 -8.29 -6.44 4.49
C LYS A 35 -7.55 -6.31 5.82
N PRO A 36 -7.27 -5.09 6.31
CA PRO A 36 -6.46 -4.93 7.50
C PRO A 36 -7.15 -5.77 8.57
N THR A 37 -6.44 -6.79 9.04
CA THR A 37 -6.89 -7.63 10.13
C THR A 37 -7.22 -6.66 11.26
N ALA A 38 -8.47 -6.69 11.70
CA ALA A 38 -8.98 -5.83 12.76
C ALA A 38 -8.37 -6.29 14.08
N LEU A 39 -7.06 -6.06 14.23
CA LEU A 39 -6.39 -6.18 15.51
C LEU A 39 -7.04 -5.12 16.43
N PRO A 40 -7.53 -5.49 17.62
CA PRO A 40 -8.09 -4.53 18.54
C PRO A 40 -6.99 -3.54 18.93
N GLY A 41 -7.15 -2.28 18.50
CA GLY A 41 -6.16 -1.22 18.71
C GLY A 41 -5.54 -0.63 17.44
N VAL A 42 -5.92 -1.09 16.24
CA VAL A 42 -5.46 -0.46 14.99
C VAL A 42 -6.11 0.91 14.84
N LYS A 43 -5.27 1.95 14.79
CA LYS A 43 -5.67 3.30 14.41
C LYS A 43 -5.73 3.34 12.88
N GLU A 44 -6.89 3.62 12.31
CA GLU A 44 -7.03 3.84 10.88
C GLU A 44 -6.69 5.29 10.56
N LEU A 45 -5.86 5.51 9.54
CA LEU A 45 -5.59 6.86 9.04
C LEU A 45 -6.76 7.27 8.13
N VAL A 46 -7.52 8.25 8.60
CA VAL A 46 -8.69 8.78 7.89
C VAL A 46 -8.49 10.27 7.60
N SER A 47 -8.94 10.72 6.43
CA SER A 47 -9.02 12.15 6.09
C SER A 47 -10.33 12.73 6.62
N LEU A 48 -10.28 13.31 7.82
CA LEU A 48 -11.38 14.03 8.46
C LEU A 48 -11.12 15.54 8.41
N ARG A 49 -12.16 16.34 8.15
CA ARG A 49 -12.12 17.80 8.32
C ARG A 49 -12.43 18.13 9.78
N ILE A 50 -11.57 18.91 10.40
CA ILE A 50 -11.71 19.39 11.78
C ILE A 50 -11.60 20.91 11.74
N ASP A 51 -12.41 21.59 12.56
CA ASP A 51 -12.34 23.04 12.72
C ASP A 51 -10.98 23.47 13.28
N GLN A 52 -10.55 24.67 12.89
CA GLN A 52 -9.21 25.17 13.20
C GLN A 52 -9.03 25.43 14.70
N ASP A 53 -10.05 25.97 15.38
CA ASP A 53 -10.03 26.24 16.81
C ASP A 53 -9.93 24.95 17.64
N VAL A 54 -10.63 23.90 17.21
CA VAL A 54 -10.58 22.58 17.84
C VAL A 54 -9.17 22.00 17.69
N LEU A 55 -8.58 22.10 16.50
CA LEU A 55 -7.24 21.61 16.23
C LEU A 55 -6.17 22.37 17.03
N GLU A 56 -6.28 23.70 17.14
CA GLU A 56 -5.42 24.52 17.98
C GLU A 56 -5.53 24.12 19.46
N PHE A 57 -6.74 24.00 19.99
CA PHE A 57 -6.98 23.59 21.39
C PHE A 57 -6.29 22.26 21.73
N PHE A 58 -6.36 21.26 20.83
CA PHE A 58 -5.66 20.00 21.06
C PHE A 58 -4.14 20.15 20.89
N GLN A 59 -3.67 20.94 19.94
CA GLN A 59 -2.24 21.16 19.71
C GLN A 59 -1.53 21.96 20.81
N GLU A 60 -2.22 22.87 21.52
CA GLU A 60 -1.64 23.68 22.61
C GLU A 60 -0.97 22.82 23.70
N GLY A 61 -1.54 21.64 24.00
CA GLY A 61 -0.94 20.71 24.96
C GLY A 61 0.29 19.95 24.45
N GLY A 62 0.80 20.27 23.25
CA GLY A 62 2.02 19.70 22.68
C GLY A 62 1.85 18.29 22.08
N SER A 63 2.95 17.53 22.09
CA SER A 63 3.03 16.17 21.55
C SER A 63 1.91 15.27 22.09
N GLY A 64 1.32 14.44 21.22
CA GLY A 64 0.21 13.56 21.61
C GLY A 64 -1.19 14.19 21.52
N TRP A 65 -1.32 15.35 20.87
CA TRP A 65 -2.63 15.96 20.61
C TRP A 65 -3.59 15.04 19.84
N GLN A 66 -3.07 14.18 18.94
CA GLN A 66 -3.85 13.18 18.22
C GLN A 66 -4.40 12.07 19.13
N ASP A 67 -3.68 11.70 20.20
CA ASP A 67 -4.21 10.76 21.18
C ASP A 67 -5.29 11.43 22.03
N ARG A 68 -5.11 12.69 22.41
CA ARG A 68 -6.12 13.46 23.16
C ARG A 68 -7.43 13.65 22.38
N ILE A 69 -7.35 13.99 21.09
CA ILE A 69 -8.56 14.10 20.26
C ILE A 69 -9.22 12.73 20.06
N ASN A 70 -8.45 11.65 19.89
CA ASN A 70 -9.01 10.29 19.82
C ASN A 70 -9.71 9.87 21.13
N GLU A 71 -9.15 10.21 22.29
CA GLU A 71 -9.80 9.96 23.59
C GLU A 71 -11.09 10.77 23.75
N ALA A 72 -11.12 12.03 23.30
CA ALA A 72 -12.34 12.83 23.27
C ALA A 72 -13.41 12.21 22.36
N LEU A 73 -13.01 11.73 21.17
CA LEU A 73 -13.91 11.03 20.25
C LEU A 73 -14.45 9.71 20.83
N ARG A 74 -13.63 8.95 21.55
CA ARG A 74 -14.08 7.72 22.26
C ARG A 74 -15.12 8.04 23.34
N LYS A 75 -14.84 9.04 24.19
CA LYS A 75 -15.77 9.50 25.22
C LYS A 75 -17.10 9.95 24.62
N ALA A 76 -17.07 10.71 23.53
CA ALA A 76 -18.27 11.17 22.83
C ALA A 76 -19.06 10.00 22.20
N ALA A 77 -18.36 8.99 21.70
CA ALA A 77 -18.98 7.77 21.17
C ALA A 77 -19.47 6.79 22.25
N GLY A 78 -19.24 7.08 23.54
CA GLY A 78 -19.62 6.21 24.67
C GLY A 78 -18.77 4.94 24.78
N LYS A 79 -17.52 4.98 24.30
CA LYS A 79 -16.58 3.86 24.33
C LYS A 79 -15.44 4.06 25.32
#